data_AF-A0A061N3E7-F1
#
_entry.id   AF-A0A061N3E7-F1
#
_cell.length_a   1.000
_cell.length_b   1.000
_cell.length_c   1.000
_cell.angle_alpha   90.00
_cell.angle_beta   90.00
_cell.angle_gamma   90.00
#
_symmetry.space_group_name_H-M   'P 1'
#
loop_
_entity.id
_entity.type
_entity.pdbx_description
1 polymer ?
#
loop_
_entity_poly.entity_id
_entity_poly.type
_entity_poly.pdbx_seq_one_letter_code
_entity_poly.pdbx_strand_id
1 'polypeptide(L)'
;MAAHVTGTVEFVSDEMLHQSLAELVANYEDKESPYLYEKQDPEFLNNMSKGVVGFQIKIDQLVGKAKLSQNHPEERKRLVIDQLEKQPSDDERQIATYMRQHNDL
;
A
#
# COMPACT_ATOMS: atom_id res chain seq x y z
N MET A 1 -2.39 11.39 -1.97
CA MET A 1 -2.53 10.91 -3.37
C MET A 1 -3.39 9.67 -3.34
N ALA A 2 -3.91 9.20 -4.48
CA ALA A 2 -4.70 7.98 -4.52
C ALA A 2 -4.46 7.20 -5.82
N ALA A 3 -4.53 5.88 -5.72
CA ALA A 3 -4.60 4.97 -6.85
C ALA A 3 -5.95 4.24 -6.80
N HIS A 4 -6.62 4.15 -7.94
CA HIS A 4 -7.84 3.37 -8.12
C HIS A 4 -7.52 2.24 -9.09
N VAL A 5 -7.71 1.00 -8.63
CA VAL A 5 -7.60 -0.22 -9.44
C VAL A 5 -9.01 -0.72 -9.75
N THR A 6 -9.32 -0.90 -11.03
CA THR A 6 -10.55 -1.55 -11.48
C THR A 6 -10.17 -2.85 -12.16
N GLY A 7 -10.90 -3.91 -11.86
CA GLY A 7 -10.60 -5.24 -12.37
C GLY A 7 -11.70 -6.23 -12.04
N THR A 8 -11.50 -7.46 -12.53
CA THR A 8 -12.40 -8.58 -12.32
C THR A 8 -11.88 -9.48 -11.19
N VAL A 9 -12.77 -9.89 -10.28
CA VAL A 9 -12.43 -10.80 -9.19
C VAL A 9 -12.47 -12.25 -9.66
N GLU A 10 -11.43 -13.01 -9.33
CA GLU A 10 -11.36 -14.46 -9.53
C GLU A 10 -10.99 -15.14 -8.20
N PHE A 11 -11.74 -16.17 -7.81
CA PHE A 11 -11.38 -16.96 -6.64
C PHE A 11 -10.16 -17.82 -6.94
N VAL A 12 -9.26 -17.94 -5.97
CA VAL A 12 -8.01 -18.71 -6.13
C VAL A 12 -8.12 -20.07 -5.44
N SER A 13 -7.23 -20.98 -5.80
CA SER A 13 -7.12 -22.28 -5.12
C SER A 13 -6.57 -22.15 -3.70
N ASP A 14 -6.75 -23.18 -2.88
CA ASP A 14 -6.18 -23.23 -1.53
C ASP A 14 -4.65 -23.10 -1.56
N GLU A 15 -3.97 -23.69 -2.57
CA GLU A 15 -2.52 -23.57 -2.75
C GLU A 15 -2.12 -22.10 -2.95
N MET A 16 -2.81 -21.37 -3.84
CA MET A 16 -2.57 -19.95 -4.07
C MET A 16 -2.91 -19.10 -2.84
N LEU A 17 -3.95 -19.47 -2.09
CA LEU A 17 -4.28 -18.81 -0.82
C LEU A 17 -3.13 -18.97 0.18
N HIS A 18 -2.62 -20.18 0.40
CA HIS A 18 -1.50 -20.43 1.30
C HIS A 18 -0.23 -19.68 0.88
N GLN A 19 0.07 -19.64 -0.43
CA GLN A 19 1.18 -18.84 -0.96
C GLN A 19 0.99 -17.35 -0.65
N SER A 20 -0.20 -16.79 -0.92
CA SER A 20 -0.48 -15.38 -0.68
C SER A 20 -0.38 -14.99 0.81
N LEU A 21 -0.75 -15.89 1.72
CA LEU A 21 -0.59 -15.70 3.16
C LEU A 21 0.87 -15.73 3.58
N ALA A 22 1.67 -16.63 3.03
CA ALA A 22 3.12 -16.67 3.27
C ALA A 22 3.80 -15.38 2.81
N GLU A 23 3.44 -14.88 1.61
CA GLU A 23 3.92 -13.61 1.08
C GLU A 23 3.48 -12.41 1.95
N LEU A 24 2.24 -12.44 2.46
CA LEU A 24 1.75 -11.39 3.36
C LEU A 24 2.56 -11.35 4.66
N VAL A 25 2.84 -12.51 5.26
CA VAL A 25 3.68 -12.62 6.46
C VAL A 25 5.08 -12.09 6.16
N ALA A 26 5.71 -12.51 5.06
CA ALA A 26 7.04 -12.06 4.69
C ALA A 26 7.13 -10.54 4.42
N ASN A 27 6.04 -9.93 3.93
CA ASN A 27 5.99 -8.50 3.64
C ASN A 27 5.79 -7.61 4.88
N TYR A 28 5.08 -8.11 5.90
CA TYR A 28 4.65 -7.30 7.04
C TYR A 28 5.31 -7.67 8.38
N GLU A 29 5.88 -8.86 8.51
CA GLU A 29 6.69 -9.20 9.68
C GLU A 29 8.04 -8.48 9.64
N ASP A 30 8.54 -8.14 10.83
CA ASP A 30 9.91 -7.64 10.96
C ASP A 30 10.91 -8.73 10.54
N LYS A 31 12.06 -8.33 10.00
CA LYS A 31 13.13 -9.27 9.62
C LYS A 31 13.67 -10.06 10.82
N GLU A 32 13.55 -9.51 12.02
CA GLU A 32 13.95 -10.17 13.27
C GLU A 32 12.81 -10.99 13.89
N SER A 33 11.63 -11.01 13.27
CA SER A 33 10.48 -11.77 13.77
C SER A 33 10.80 -13.28 13.78
N PRO A 34 10.53 -13.98 14.90
CA PRO A 34 10.66 -15.43 14.94
C PRO A 34 9.52 -16.15 14.21
N TYR A 35 8.47 -15.42 13.81
CA TYR A 35 7.30 -15.99 13.16
C TYR A 35 7.59 -16.28 11.69
N LEU A 36 7.37 -17.53 11.28
CA LEU A 36 7.51 -17.99 9.91
C LEU A 36 6.31 -18.83 9.53
N TYR A 37 5.60 -18.41 8.48
CA TYR A 37 4.37 -19.07 8.02
C TYR A 37 4.60 -20.57 7.74
N GLU A 38 5.67 -20.90 7.02
CA GLU A 38 6.02 -22.28 6.63
C GLU A 38 6.40 -23.20 7.80
N LYS A 39 6.74 -22.63 8.97
CA LYS A 39 7.12 -23.40 10.17
C LYS A 39 5.95 -23.67 11.11
N GLN A 40 4.75 -23.19 10.78
CA GLN A 40 3.56 -23.45 11.57
C GLN A 40 3.04 -24.86 11.33
N ASP A 41 2.26 -25.37 12.28
CA ASP A 41 1.61 -26.66 12.15
C ASP A 41 0.65 -26.68 10.94
N PRO A 42 0.79 -27.62 9.99
CA PRO A 42 -0.06 -27.67 8.80
C PRO A 42 -1.55 -27.84 9.09
N GLU A 43 -1.92 -28.58 10.15
CA GLU A 43 -3.32 -28.76 10.53
C GLU A 43 -3.92 -27.45 11.04
N PHE A 44 -3.18 -26.73 11.87
CA PHE A 44 -3.53 -25.38 12.30
C PHE A 44 -3.74 -24.43 11.12
N LEU A 45 -2.79 -24.36 10.17
CA LEU A 45 -2.90 -23.49 8.99
C LEU A 45 -4.11 -23.84 8.12
N ASN A 46 -4.36 -25.13 7.89
CA ASN A 46 -5.52 -25.60 7.12
C ASN A 46 -6.85 -25.32 7.83
N ASN A 47 -6.88 -25.31 9.16
CA ASN A 47 -8.08 -24.94 9.90
C ASN A 47 -8.34 -23.43 9.87
N MET A 48 -7.29 -22.61 9.89
CA MET A 48 -7.43 -21.16 9.73
C MET A 48 -7.88 -20.78 8.31
N SER A 49 -7.36 -21.44 7.27
CA SER A 49 -7.69 -21.12 5.88
C SER A 49 -9.18 -21.31 5.57
N LYS A 50 -9.85 -22.27 6.22
CA LYS A 50 -11.31 -22.48 6.10
C LYS A 50 -12.16 -21.27 6.50
N GLY A 51 -11.61 -20.34 7.27
CA GLY A 51 -12.29 -19.11 7.69
C GLY A 51 -12.14 -17.94 6.71
N VAL A 52 -11.36 -18.09 5.64
CA VAL A 52 -11.08 -17.04 4.66
C VAL A 52 -11.30 -17.55 3.24
N VAL A 53 -11.54 -16.64 2.31
CA VAL A 53 -11.67 -16.96 0.89
C VAL A 53 -10.62 -16.17 0.13
N GLY A 54 -9.70 -16.88 -0.52
CA GLY A 54 -8.70 -16.28 -1.38
C GLY A 54 -9.33 -15.80 -2.68
N PHE A 55 -8.96 -14.59 -3.12
CA PHE A 55 -9.28 -14.08 -4.44
C PHE A 55 -8.16 -13.23 -4.98
N GLN A 56 -8.12 -13.08 -6.30
CA GLN A 56 -7.26 -12.15 -7.01
C GLN A 56 -8.09 -11.17 -7.82
N ILE A 57 -7.51 -10.01 -8.13
CA ILE A 57 -8.12 -9.04 -9.03
C ILE A 57 -7.29 -9.03 -10.32
N LYS A 58 -7.90 -9.48 -11.41
CA LYS A 58 -7.34 -9.28 -12.75
C LYS A 58 -7.49 -7.81 -13.11
N ILE A 59 -6.37 -7.09 -13.15
CA ILE A 59 -6.35 -5.64 -13.35
C ILE A 59 -6.74 -5.31 -14.79
N ASP A 60 -7.84 -4.57 -14.95
CA ASP A 60 -8.29 -4.04 -16.24
C ASP A 60 -7.86 -2.58 -16.42
N GLN A 61 -7.85 -1.80 -15.32
CA GLN A 61 -7.49 -0.38 -15.36
C GLN A 61 -6.83 0.08 -14.05
N LEU A 62 -5.83 0.96 -14.20
CA LEU A 62 -5.16 1.67 -13.11
C LEU A 62 -5.28 3.18 -13.33
N VAL A 63 -5.77 3.90 -12.32
CA VAL A 63 -5.88 5.36 -12.34
C VAL A 63 -5.20 5.96 -11.12
N GLY A 64 -4.11 6.70 -11.35
CA GLY A 64 -3.47 7.53 -10.33
C GLY A 64 -4.03 8.96 -10.32
N LYS A 65 -4.21 9.53 -9.13
CA LYS A 65 -4.53 10.96 -8.92
C LYS A 65 -3.61 11.56 -7.87
N ALA A 66 -2.85 12.58 -8.27
CA ALA A 66 -1.99 13.36 -7.39
C ALA A 66 -2.33 14.85 -7.50
N LYS A 67 -2.97 15.39 -6.46
CA LYS A 67 -3.18 16.84 -6.29
C LYS A 67 -2.09 17.37 -5.37
N LEU A 68 -1.11 18.07 -5.93
CA LEU A 68 0.09 18.58 -5.25
C LEU A 68 0.29 20.07 -5.54
N SER A 69 -0.80 20.82 -5.76
CA SER A 69 -0.78 22.26 -6.08
C SER A 69 0.02 22.63 -7.33
N GLN A 70 0.08 21.73 -8.31
CA GLN A 70 0.94 21.88 -9.49
C GLN A 70 0.57 23.09 -10.37
N ASN A 71 -0.70 23.49 -10.35
CA ASN A 71 -1.26 24.55 -11.19
C ASN A 71 -1.09 25.97 -10.61
N HIS A 72 -0.24 26.14 -9.59
CA HIS A 72 0.02 27.43 -8.96
C HIS A 72 1.45 27.95 -9.25
N PRO A 73 1.69 29.27 -9.15
CA PRO A 73 3.03 29.84 -9.25
C PRO A 73 3.99 29.26 -8.20
N GLU A 74 5.28 29.22 -8.52
CA GLU A 74 6.34 28.67 -7.65
C GLU A 74 6.34 29.27 -6.25
N GLU A 75 6.20 30.59 -6.12
CA GLU A 75 6.13 31.28 -4.83
C GLU A 75 5.03 30.71 -3.94
N ARG A 76 3.82 30.52 -4.50
CA ARG A 76 2.69 29.93 -3.76
C ARG A 76 2.98 28.49 -3.37
N LYS A 77 3.58 27.70 -4.27
CA LYS A 77 3.95 26.32 -3.98
C LYS A 77 4.93 26.25 -2.80
N ARG A 78 5.98 27.08 -2.78
CA ARG A 78 6.96 27.17 -1.70
C ARG A 78 6.32 27.54 -0.36
N LEU A 79 5.45 28.55 -0.33
CA LEU A 79 4.73 28.94 0.89
C LEU A 79 3.87 27.81 1.46
N VAL A 80 3.19 27.03 0.60
CA VAL A 80 2.39 25.88 1.02
C VAL A 80 3.29 24.77 1.57
N ILE A 81 4.40 24.46 0.90
CA ILE A 81 5.40 23.48 1.33
C ILE A 81 5.93 23.83 2.73
N ASP A 82 6.41 25.07 2.92
CA ASP A 82 6.96 25.54 4.20
C ASP A 82 5.94 25.45 5.35
N GLN A 83 4.66 25.67 5.06
CA GLN A 83 3.62 25.61 6.08
C GLN A 83 3.24 24.17 6.43
N LEU A 84 3.21 23.28 5.44
CA LEU A 84 2.94 21.85 5.63
C LEU A 84 4.06 21.16 6.43
N GLU A 85 5.32 21.53 6.21
CA GLU A 85 6.46 20.97 6.93
C GLU A 85 6.46 21.28 8.42
N LYS A 86 5.88 22.42 8.80
CA LYS A 86 5.75 22.85 10.20
C LYS A 86 4.60 22.15 10.92
N GLN A 87 3.72 21.43 10.21
CA GLN A 87 2.62 20.72 10.85
C GLN A 87 3.12 19.47 11.58
N PRO A 88 2.51 19.11 12.72
CA PRO A 88 2.92 17.95 13.51
C PRO A 88 2.52 16.61 12.88
N SER A 89 1.60 16.59 11.93
CA SER A 89 1.09 15.38 11.30
C SER A 89 2.02 14.86 10.18
N ASP A 90 2.16 13.53 10.12
CA ASP A 90 3.00 12.84 9.13
C ASP A 90 2.46 13.02 7.71
N ASP A 91 1.14 13.05 7.54
CA ASP A 91 0.51 13.22 6.23
C ASP A 91 0.90 14.56 5.59
N GLU A 92 0.84 15.65 6.35
CA GLU A 92 1.20 16.99 5.90
C GLU A 92 2.67 17.06 5.48
N ARG A 93 3.58 16.49 6.28
CA ARG A 93 5.01 16.42 5.95
C ARG A 93 5.28 15.57 4.71
N GLN A 94 4.56 14.46 4.56
CA GLN A 94 4.66 13.62 3.35
C GLN A 94 4.16 14.39 2.12
N ILE A 95 3.03 15.09 2.21
CA ILE A 95 2.54 15.92 1.09
C ILE A 95 3.54 16.99 0.71
N ALA A 96 4.19 17.67 1.67
CA ALA A 96 5.24 18.64 1.37
C ALA A 96 6.41 18.00 0.60
N THR A 97 6.83 16.80 1.01
CA THR A 97 7.88 16.03 0.33
C THR A 97 7.49 15.71 -1.11
N TYR A 98 6.27 15.21 -1.34
CA TYR A 98 5.76 14.93 -2.69
C TYR A 98 5.62 16.21 -3.53
N MET A 99 5.21 17.32 -2.91
CA MET A 99 5.13 18.61 -3.58
C MET A 99 6.51 19.09 -4.07
N ARG A 100 7.58 18.94 -3.29
CA ARG A 100 8.94 19.27 -3.77
C ARG A 100 9.34 18.41 -4.96
N GLN A 101 9.20 17.09 -4.82
CA GLN A 101 9.59 16.12 -5.85
C GLN A 101 8.88 16.30 -7.20
N HIS A 102 7.63 16.76 -7.20
CA HIS A 102 6.77 16.77 -8.40
C HIS A 102 6.41 18.16 -8.92
N ASN A 103 6.94 19.23 -8.33
CA ASN A 103 6.73 20.60 -8.79
C ASN A 103 8.00 21.27 -9.34
N ASP A 104 9.07 20.52 -9.59
CA ASP A 104 10.38 21.01 -10.03
C ASP A 104 10.97 22.07 -9.08
N LEU A 105 10.79 21.87 -7.76
CA LEU A 105 11.20 22.78 -6.69
C LEU A 105 12.38 22.26 -5.87
#